data_AF-A0A6I7XCR3-F1
#
_entry.id   AF-A0A6I7XCR3-F1
#
_cell.length_a   1.000
_cell.length_b   1.000
_cell.length_c   1.000
_cell.angle_alpha   90.00
_cell.angle_beta   90.00
_cell.angle_gamma   90.00
#
_symmetry.space_group_name_H-M   'P 1'
#
loop_
_entity.id
_entity.type
_entity.pdbx_description
1 polymer ?
#
loop_
_entity_poly.entity_id
_entity_poly.type
_entity_poly.pdbx_seq_one_letter_code
_entity_poly.pdbx_strand_id
1 'polypeptide(L)'
;MEKDYEFIKLTLDCEHIIQQNIPSNPDEAKRYHLMLEELKGLRMTMKLKQLNTRMYYLSITQMLEKDDPEEILFAVLKLNEFYCTYYQTV
;
A
#
# COMPACT_ATOMS: atom_id res chain seq x y z
N MET A 1 -14.65 11.10 5.60
CA MET A 1 -15.45 10.81 4.40
C MET A 1 -14.67 11.05 3.13
N GLU A 2 -14.26 12.28 2.81
CA GLU A 2 -13.49 12.54 1.58
C GLU A 2 -12.10 11.88 1.61
N LYS A 3 -11.32 12.08 2.68
CA LYS A 3 -10.02 11.42 2.85
C LYS A 3 -10.08 9.89 2.86
N ASP A 4 -11.15 9.31 3.42
CA ASP A 4 -11.30 7.84 3.48
C ASP A 4 -11.59 7.26 2.10
N TYR A 5 -12.42 7.94 1.32
CA TYR A 5 -12.69 7.57 -0.06
C TYR A 5 -11.42 7.67 -0.91
N GLU A 6 -10.69 8.78 -0.79
CA GLU A 6 -9.43 9.00 -1.53
C GLU A 6 -8.37 7.97 -1.14
N PHE A 7 -8.22 7.67 0.14
CA PHE A 7 -7.27 6.66 0.60
C PHE A 7 -7.62 5.25 0.10
N ILE A 8 -8.90 4.89 0.09
CA ILE A 8 -9.36 3.61 -0.50
C ILE A 8 -9.04 3.57 -1.99
N LYS A 9 -9.27 4.68 -2.73
CA LYS A 9 -8.92 4.79 -4.15
C LYS A 9 -7.43 4.60 -4.37
N LEU A 10 -6.58 5.31 -3.61
CA LEU A 10 -5.12 5.16 -3.68
C LEU A 10 -4.68 3.72 -3.39
N THR A 11 -5.35 3.04 -2.44
CA THR A 11 -5.04 1.64 -2.11
C THR A 11 -5.39 0.70 -3.28
N LEU A 12 -6.49 0.96 -4.01
CA LEU A 12 -6.88 0.20 -5.19
C LEU A 12 -5.98 0.48 -6.39
N ASP A 13 -5.61 1.75 -6.60
CA ASP A 13 -4.67 2.14 -7.67
C ASP A 13 -3.30 1.47 -7.44
N CYS A 14 -2.82 1.46 -6.20
CA CYS A 14 -1.58 0.76 -5.83
C CYS A 14 -1.67 -0.75 -6.05
N GLU A 15 -2.81 -1.38 -5.74
CA GLU A 15 -3.03 -2.81 -6.00
C GLU A 15 -2.95 -3.13 -7.49
N HIS A 16 -3.60 -2.30 -8.32
CA HIS A 16 -3.61 -2.46 -9.77
C HIS A 16 -2.19 -2.39 -10.37
N ILE A 17 -1.41 -1.39 -9.94
CA ILE A 17 -0.02 -1.22 -10.39
C ILE A 17 0.83 -2.43 -10.00
N ILE A 18 0.74 -2.90 -8.74
CA ILE A 18 1.50 -4.08 -8.30
C ILE A 18 1.10 -5.32 -9.10
N GLN A 19 -0.19 -5.53 -9.37
CA GLN A 19 -0.67 -6.66 -10.17
C GLN A 19 -0.12 -6.67 -11.60
N GLN A 20 0.07 -5.49 -12.22
CA GLN A 20 0.61 -5.37 -13.57
C GLN A 20 2.10 -5.66 -13.66
N ASN A 21 2.81 -5.60 -12.54
CA ASN A 21 4.27 -5.71 -12.47
C ASN A 21 4.77 -6.96 -11.76
N ILE A 22 3.88 -7.92 -11.46
CA ILE A 22 4.31 -9.17 -10.82
C ILE A 22 5.30 -9.89 -11.75
N PRO A 23 6.54 -10.13 -11.32
CA PRO A 23 7.51 -10.83 -12.14
C PRO A 23 7.09 -12.28 -12.37
N SER A 24 7.53 -12.87 -13.47
CA SER A 24 7.26 -14.29 -13.76
C SER A 24 8.05 -15.25 -12.86
N ASN A 25 9.15 -14.77 -12.25
CA ASN A 25 9.92 -15.54 -11.29
C ASN A 25 9.11 -15.75 -10.00
N PRO A 26 8.78 -17.00 -9.61
CA PRO A 26 7.96 -17.27 -8.43
C PRO A 26 8.53 -16.76 -7.11
N ASP A 27 9.86 -16.76 -6.97
CA ASP A 27 10.51 -16.32 -5.73
C ASP A 27 10.37 -14.80 -5.55
N GLU A 28 10.52 -14.05 -6.65
CA GLU A 28 10.31 -12.60 -6.68
C GLU A 28 8.80 -12.25 -6.58
N ALA A 29 7.94 -13.02 -7.26
CA ALA A 29 6.50 -12.82 -7.26
C ALA A 29 5.87 -12.97 -5.86
N LYS A 30 6.47 -13.81 -5.00
CA LYS A 30 6.00 -14.02 -3.63
C LYS A 30 5.92 -12.72 -2.84
N ARG A 31 6.91 -11.83 -2.98
CA ARG A 31 6.92 -10.52 -2.29
C ARG A 31 5.75 -9.65 -2.76
N TYR A 32 5.51 -9.62 -4.06
CA TYR A 32 4.41 -8.87 -4.67
C TYR A 32 3.04 -9.37 -4.19
N HIS A 33 2.86 -10.69 -4.08
CA HIS A 33 1.63 -11.26 -3.52
C HIS A 33 1.41 -10.87 -2.04
N LEU A 34 2.47 -10.80 -1.24
CA LEU A 34 2.37 -10.32 0.14
C LEU A 34 1.96 -8.84 0.19
N MET A 35 2.53 -8.00 -0.69
CA MET A 35 2.12 -6.60 -0.81
C MET A 35 0.62 -6.46 -1.13
N LEU A 36 0.08 -7.32 -2.02
CA LEU A 36 -1.35 -7.33 -2.35
C LEU A 36 -2.24 -7.71 -1.15
N GLU A 37 -1.84 -8.71 -0.35
CA GLU A 37 -2.58 -9.07 0.86
C GLU A 37 -2.52 -7.97 1.92
N GLU A 38 -1.39 -7.27 2.06
CA GLU A 38 -1.28 -6.09 2.94
C GLU A 38 -2.24 -4.97 2.50
N LEU A 39 -2.32 -4.66 1.19
CA LEU A 39 -3.26 -3.66 0.67
C LEU A 39 -4.73 -4.04 0.92
N LYS A 40 -5.05 -5.33 0.79
CA LYS A 40 -6.38 -5.86 1.10
C LYS A 40 -6.70 -5.74 2.59
N GLY A 41 -5.74 -6.05 3.46
CA GLY A 41 -5.83 -5.82 4.90
C GLY A 41 -6.06 -4.34 5.23
N LEU A 42 -5.33 -3.44 4.56
CA LEU A 42 -5.47 -2.00 4.71
C LEU A 42 -6.89 -1.52 4.33
N ARG A 43 -7.44 -1.97 3.20
CA ARG A 43 -8.84 -1.66 2.84
C ARG A 43 -9.84 -2.20 3.85
N MET A 44 -9.60 -3.38 4.42
CA MET A 44 -10.48 -3.97 5.42
C MET A 44 -10.47 -3.15 6.72
N THR A 45 -9.30 -2.76 7.21
CA THR A 45 -9.20 -1.90 8.39
C THR A 45 -9.86 -0.55 8.18
N MET A 46 -9.74 0.05 6.98
CA MET A 46 -10.48 1.25 6.60
C MET A 46 -12.00 1.07 6.66
N LYS A 47 -12.52 -0.02 6.08
CA LYS A 47 -13.97 -0.35 6.12
C LYS A 47 -14.49 -0.53 7.53
N LEU A 48 -13.68 -1.15 8.40
CA LEU A 48 -14.02 -1.38 9.81
C LEU A 48 -13.75 -0.18 10.73
N LYS A 49 -13.20 0.93 10.20
CA LYS A 49 -12.72 2.08 10.99
C LYS A 49 -11.70 1.70 12.07
N GLN A 50 -10.85 0.73 11.75
CA GLN A 50 -9.81 0.16 12.61
C GLN A 50 -8.40 0.40 12.04
N LEU A 51 -8.24 1.40 11.18
CA LEU A 51 -6.93 1.79 10.68
C LEU A 51 -6.02 2.13 11.86
N ASN A 52 -4.84 1.49 11.93
CA ASN A 52 -3.86 1.82 12.94
C ASN A 52 -3.26 3.19 12.62
N THR A 53 -3.47 4.18 13.49
CA THR A 53 -2.98 5.55 13.32
C THR A 53 -1.67 5.85 14.04
N ARG A 54 -1.10 4.85 14.74
CA ARG A 54 0.14 5.01 15.52
C ARG A 54 1.39 4.52 14.79
N MET A 55 1.23 3.98 13.58
CA MET A 55 2.37 3.53 12.78
C MET A 55 3.10 4.76 12.21
N TYR A 56 4.44 4.70 12.19
CA TYR A 56 5.24 5.75 11.55
C TYR A 56 5.11 5.75 10.03
N TYR A 57 4.79 4.58 9.46
CA TYR A 57 4.58 4.34 8.03
C TYR A 57 3.78 3.04 7.85
N LEU A 58 3.20 2.84 6.67
CA LEU A 58 2.50 1.60 6.31
C LEU A 58 3.49 0.44 6.13
N SER A 59 3.14 -0.76 6.63
CA SER A 59 3.96 -1.99 6.54
C SER A 59 4.46 -2.29 5.13
N ILE A 60 3.62 -2.07 4.11
CA ILE A 60 3.96 -2.29 2.70
C ILE A 60 5.22 -1.52 2.22
N THR A 61 5.57 -0.40 2.86
CA THR A 61 6.79 0.35 2.51
C THR A 61 8.06 -0.43 2.79
N GLN A 62 8.05 -1.34 3.77
CA GLN A 62 9.18 -2.20 4.11
C GLN A 62 9.40 -3.33 3.10
N MET A 63 8.45 -3.54 2.18
CA MET A 63 8.51 -4.58 1.16
C MET A 63 9.08 -4.06 -0.16
N LEU A 64 9.43 -2.77 -0.24
CA LEU A 64 10.04 -2.19 -1.43
C LEU A 64 11.51 -2.59 -1.54
N GLU A 65 11.92 -2.97 -2.75
CA GLU A 65 13.31 -3.21 -3.12
C GLU A 65 13.79 -2.12 -4.09
N LYS A 66 15.12 -1.90 -4.15
CA LYS A 66 15.71 -0.78 -4.92
C LYS A 66 15.45 -0.91 -6.43
N ASP A 67 15.34 -2.13 -6.90
CA ASP A 67 15.13 -2.53 -8.29
C ASP A 67 13.66 -2.73 -8.64
N ASP A 68 12.73 -2.44 -7.71
CA ASP A 68 11.31 -2.40 -8.05
C ASP A 68 11.03 -1.35 -9.15
N PRO A 69 10.08 -1.63 -10.06
CA PRO A 69 9.63 -0.66 -11.04
C PRO A 69 9.25 0.68 -10.39
N GLU A 70 9.66 1.79 -11.03
CA GLU A 70 9.45 3.14 -10.51
C GLU A 70 7.97 3.42 -10.18
N GLU A 71 7.04 2.87 -10.95
CA GLU A 71 5.61 3.01 -10.71
C GLU A 71 5.13 2.34 -9.42
N ILE A 72 5.73 1.21 -9.01
CA ILE A 72 5.43 0.58 -7.72
C ILE A 72 5.99 1.42 -6.59
N LEU A 73 7.26 1.85 -6.70
CA LEU A 73 7.89 2.72 -5.72
C LEU A 73 7.03 3.98 -5.51
N PHE A 74 6.63 4.63 -6.59
CA PHE A 74 5.80 5.83 -6.54
C PHE A 74 4.41 5.56 -5.94
N ALA A 75 3.74 4.48 -6.34
CA ALA A 75 2.41 4.13 -5.82
C ALA A 75 2.43 3.88 -4.31
N VAL A 76 3.39 3.09 -3.83
CA VAL A 76 3.53 2.75 -2.40
C VAL A 76 3.92 3.99 -1.58
N LEU A 77 4.86 4.80 -2.07
CA LEU A 77 5.28 6.03 -1.39
C LEU A 77 4.16 7.06 -1.32
N LYS A 78 3.39 7.25 -2.41
CA LYS A 78 2.22 8.14 -2.43
C LYS A 78 1.14 7.69 -1.46
N LEU A 79 0.88 6.38 -1.38
CA LEU A 79 -0.05 5.81 -0.41
C LEU A 79 0.42 6.08 1.03
N ASN A 80 1.72 5.87 1.30
CA ASN A 80 2.29 6.13 2.62
C ASN A 80 2.27 7.61 3.01
N GLU A 81 2.61 8.51 2.08
CA GLU A 81 2.56 9.95 2.29
C GLU A 81 1.14 10.40 2.67
N PHE A 82 0.12 9.89 1.96
CA PHE A 82 -1.27 10.17 2.30
C PHE A 82 -1.63 9.66 3.71
N TYR A 83 -1.21 8.45 4.05
CA TYR A 83 -1.41 7.89 5.39
C TYR A 83 -0.80 8.77 6.48
N CYS A 84 0.48 9.13 6.35
CA CYS A 84 1.21 9.96 7.30
C CYS A 84 0.58 11.36 7.43
N THR A 85 0.10 11.93 6.32
CA THR A 85 -0.49 13.27 6.30
C THR A 85 -1.85 13.33 7.00
N TYR A 86 -2.70 12.31 6.79
CA TYR A 86 -4.12 12.42 7.14
C TYR A 86 -4.59 11.50 8.26
N TYR A 87 -3.82 10.47 8.61
CA TYR A 87 -4.20 9.44 9.56
C TYR A 87 -3.21 9.27 10.71
N GLN A 88 -1.92 9.39 10.44
CA GLN A 88 -0.92 9.25 11.51
C GLN A 88 -1.16 10.30 12.60
N THR A 89 -1.33 9.81 13.82
CA THR A 89 -1.44 10.65 15.02
C THR A 89 -0.10 10.63 15.73
N VAL A 90 0.53 11.80 15.88
CA VAL A 90 1.74 12.00 16.69
C VAL A 90 1.38 12.05 18.16
#